data_AF-A0A2K8U3X0-F1
#
_entry.id   AF-A0A2K8U3X0-F1
#
_cell.length_a   1.000
_cell.length_b   1.000
_cell.length_c   1.000
_cell.angle_alpha   90.00
_cell.angle_beta   90.00
_cell.angle_gamma   90.00
#
_symmetry.space_group_name_H-M   'P 1'
#
loop_
_entity.id
_entity.type
_entity.pdbx_description
1 polymer ?
#
loop_
_entity_poly.entity_id
_entity_poly.type
_entity_poly.pdbx_seq_one_letter_code
_entity_poly.pdbx_strand_id
1 'polypeptide(L)'
;MTRWVTDFCAPAFSFLAGLGIYLSASRGKPKAAVARMLITRGLWLVALELTVLRVAWYFNFDYTLLKAGVIWSLGWSMVALALLVWLPARLVLILGLAMILGHNLLDGLAPADFGRFAGLWTVLHGTGYVPLFGDVRLLVVYPLIPWIGIMAAGYGCGLALKWDQADRQQRVFLIGLAMTIAFVVIRGLNGYGDPHPWATQPDPLFTVLNFLACEKYPVSLSYVLMTMGPALMLLAALDRPNLPTFTRPLDIFGRVPFLFYVLHLPLLHAMAVAWSTWRYGAAPWLFANPPGGNWPHDFHWDLPLTYGAWVTCVLLLYPVCRWFADIKSRRRDWWLSYL
;
A
#
# COMPACT_ATOMS: atom_id res chain seq x y z
N MET A 1 17.14 3.20 -7.51
CA MET A 1 16.60 2.59 -8.74
C MET A 1 15.63 1.46 -8.46
N THR A 2 16.07 0.37 -7.84
CA THR A 2 15.28 -0.87 -7.68
C THR A 2 14.00 -0.68 -6.86
N ARG A 3 14.05 0.18 -5.84
CA ARG A 3 12.92 0.53 -4.98
C ARG A 3 11.73 1.18 -5.73
N TRP A 4 12.00 1.92 -6.81
CA TRP A 4 10.97 2.62 -7.58
C TRP A 4 9.90 1.67 -8.14
N VAL A 5 10.29 0.45 -8.54
CA VAL A 5 9.35 -0.57 -9.04
C VAL A 5 8.35 -1.00 -7.95
N THR A 6 8.75 -0.95 -6.68
CA THR A 6 7.88 -1.32 -5.55
C THR A 6 6.91 -0.22 -5.15
N ASP A 7 7.10 1.01 -5.64
CA ASP A 7 6.30 2.17 -5.23
C ASP A 7 4.88 2.13 -5.79
N PHE A 8 4.67 1.44 -6.92
CA PHE A 8 3.38 1.19 -7.54
C PHE A 8 2.42 0.39 -6.65
N CYS A 9 2.95 -0.49 -5.80
CA CYS A 9 2.15 -1.53 -5.15
C CYS A 9 1.08 -0.94 -4.22
N ALA A 10 1.45 -0.06 -3.29
CA ALA A 10 0.53 0.42 -2.26
C ALA A 10 -0.61 1.31 -2.83
N PRO A 11 -0.34 2.33 -3.68
CA PRO A 11 -1.41 3.13 -4.28
C PRO A 11 -2.32 2.31 -5.19
N ALA A 12 -1.75 1.49 -6.08
CA ALA A 12 -2.53 0.67 -7.00
C ALA A 12 -3.40 -0.34 -6.25
N PHE A 13 -2.87 -0.98 -5.20
CA PHE A 13 -3.64 -1.90 -4.37
C PHE A 13 -4.78 -1.21 -3.63
N SER A 14 -4.54 -0.05 -3.01
CA SER A 14 -5.58 0.71 -2.31
C SER A 14 -6.69 1.18 -3.28
N PHE A 15 -6.30 1.66 -4.45
CA PHE A 15 -7.24 2.06 -5.51
C PHE A 15 -8.06 0.87 -6.01
N LEU A 16 -7.42 -0.26 -6.33
CA LEU A 16 -8.09 -1.47 -6.79
C LEU A 16 -8.99 -2.08 -5.72
N ALA A 17 -8.63 -1.95 -4.43
CA ALA A 17 -9.50 -2.34 -3.32
C ALA A 17 -10.80 -1.51 -3.34
N GLY A 18 -10.70 -0.20 -3.49
CA GLY A 18 -11.86 0.69 -3.68
C GLY A 18 -12.73 0.29 -4.87
N LEU A 19 -12.10 0.05 -6.03
CA LEU A 19 -12.77 -0.40 -7.25
C LEU A 19 -13.49 -1.75 -7.07
N GLY A 20 -12.83 -2.71 -6.39
CA GLY A 20 -13.39 -4.01 -6.05
C GLY A 20 -14.58 -3.92 -5.09
N ILE A 21 -14.56 -2.96 -4.17
CA ILE A 21 -15.69 -2.68 -3.27
C ILE A 21 -16.89 -2.15 -4.06
N TYR A 22 -16.68 -1.24 -5.02
CA TYR A 22 -17.74 -0.79 -5.92
C TYR A 22 -18.32 -1.95 -6.75
N LEU A 23 -17.47 -2.81 -7.31
CA LEU A 23 -17.88 -4.02 -8.04
C LEU A 23 -18.70 -4.98 -7.17
N SER A 24 -18.32 -5.16 -5.90
CA SER A 24 -19.09 -5.99 -4.96
C SER A 24 -20.44 -5.35 -4.62
N ALA A 25 -20.49 -4.02 -4.49
CA ALA A 25 -21.72 -3.29 -4.20
C ALA A 25 -22.69 -3.29 -5.40
N SER A 26 -22.18 -3.19 -6.63
CA SER A 26 -23.01 -3.15 -7.85
C SER A 26 -23.70 -4.47 -8.17
N ARG A 27 -23.28 -5.60 -7.56
CA ARG A 27 -23.93 -6.92 -7.66
C ARG A 27 -25.22 -7.06 -6.84
N GLY A 28 -25.90 -5.97 -6.52
CA GLY A 28 -27.19 -5.96 -5.82
C GLY A 28 -27.13 -6.17 -4.30
N LYS A 29 -25.95 -6.05 -3.67
CA LYS A 29 -25.85 -6.12 -2.20
C LYS A 29 -26.45 -4.86 -1.56
N PRO A 30 -27.25 -4.97 -0.49
CA PRO A 30 -27.70 -3.81 0.26
C PRO A 30 -26.53 -2.97 0.77
N LYS A 31 -26.63 -1.64 0.68
CA LYS A 31 -25.57 -0.72 1.16
C LYS A 31 -25.17 -0.98 2.61
N ALA A 32 -26.14 -1.26 3.48
CA ALA A 32 -25.89 -1.61 4.88
C ALA A 32 -25.03 -2.88 5.03
N ALA A 33 -25.24 -3.89 4.18
CA ALA A 33 -24.43 -5.10 4.18
C ALA A 33 -23.00 -4.83 3.69
N VAL A 34 -22.84 -3.97 2.68
CA VAL A 34 -21.52 -3.51 2.21
C VAL A 34 -20.80 -2.74 3.32
N ALA A 35 -21.46 -1.78 3.97
CA ALA A 35 -20.88 -1.00 5.05
C ALA A 35 -20.44 -1.89 6.23
N ARG A 36 -21.29 -2.84 6.65
CA ARG A 36 -20.94 -3.81 7.72
C ARG A 36 -19.74 -4.67 7.33
N MET A 37 -19.69 -5.15 6.10
CA MET A 37 -18.56 -5.93 5.58
C MET A 37 -17.26 -5.09 5.61
N LEU A 38 -17.33 -3.81 5.24
CA LEU A 38 -16.18 -2.91 5.25
C LEU A 38 -15.68 -2.63 6.67
N ILE A 39 -16.58 -2.36 7.61
CA ILE A 39 -16.22 -2.13 9.02
C ILE A 39 -15.57 -3.38 9.62
N THR A 40 -16.23 -4.54 9.49
CA THR A 40 -15.74 -5.80 10.07
C THR A 40 -14.39 -6.22 9.48
N ARG A 41 -14.23 -6.16 8.16
CA ARG A 41 -12.95 -6.46 7.51
C ARG A 41 -11.89 -5.42 7.80
N GLY A 42 -12.25 -4.14 7.80
CA GLY A 42 -11.30 -3.05 8.07
C GLY A 42 -10.72 -3.14 9.48
N LEU A 43 -11.58 -3.35 10.49
CA LEU A 43 -11.14 -3.54 11.87
C LEU A 43 -10.36 -4.83 12.07
N TRP A 44 -10.70 -5.90 11.34
CA TRP A 44 -9.91 -7.14 11.33
C TRP A 44 -8.49 -6.90 10.82
N LEU A 45 -8.32 -6.15 9.72
CA LEU A 45 -7.00 -5.79 9.19
C LEU A 45 -6.19 -4.93 10.17
N VAL A 46 -6.85 -3.97 10.85
CA VAL A 46 -6.22 -3.15 11.90
C VAL A 46 -5.73 -4.04 13.06
N ALA A 47 -6.58 -4.94 13.55
CA ALA A 47 -6.22 -5.86 14.63
C ALA A 47 -5.04 -6.75 14.21
N LEU A 48 -5.07 -7.26 12.99
CA LEU A 48 -4.03 -8.14 12.46
C LEU A 48 -2.69 -7.43 12.26
N GLU A 49 -2.67 -6.16 11.81
CA GLU A 49 -1.42 -5.37 11.74
C GLU A 49 -0.78 -5.22 13.13
N LEU A 50 -1.59 -4.81 14.10
CA LEU A 50 -1.11 -4.49 15.44
C LEU A 50 -0.74 -5.73 16.27
N THR A 51 -1.13 -6.94 15.83
CA THR A 51 -0.88 -8.20 16.53
C THR A 51 0.04 -9.13 15.75
N VAL A 52 -0.48 -9.83 14.75
CA VAL A 52 0.21 -10.88 13.99
C VAL A 52 1.34 -10.30 13.16
N LEU A 53 1.08 -9.23 12.41
CA LEU A 53 2.11 -8.65 11.54
C LEU A 53 3.17 -7.91 12.35
N ARG A 54 2.82 -7.33 13.50
CA ARG A 54 3.80 -6.83 14.45
C ARG A 54 4.79 -7.94 14.84
N VAL A 55 4.31 -9.12 15.23
CA VAL A 55 5.20 -10.26 15.52
C VAL A 55 5.97 -10.69 14.27
N ALA A 56 5.34 -10.73 13.10
CA ALA A 56 5.99 -11.11 11.85
C ALA A 56 7.04 -10.10 11.34
N TRP A 57 7.01 -8.84 11.80
CA TRP A 57 8.03 -7.83 11.46
C TRP A 57 9.19 -7.81 12.46
N TYR A 58 8.91 -8.00 13.75
CA TYR A 58 9.89 -7.81 14.83
C TYR A 58 10.39 -9.13 15.46
N PHE A 59 9.71 -10.25 15.23
CA PHE A 59 10.04 -11.58 15.76
C PHE A 59 10.23 -11.63 17.29
N ASN A 60 9.49 -10.79 18.02
CA ASN A 60 9.44 -10.79 19.47
C ASN A 60 8.01 -10.45 19.96
N PHE A 61 7.79 -10.44 21.27
CA PHE A 61 6.49 -10.13 21.89
C PHE A 61 6.46 -8.81 22.67
N ASP A 62 7.40 -7.90 22.41
CA ASP A 62 7.45 -6.59 23.05
C ASP A 62 6.48 -5.57 22.41
N TYR A 63 5.27 -5.46 22.94
CA TYR A 63 4.24 -4.56 22.40
C TYR A 63 4.39 -3.08 22.81
N THR A 64 5.54 -2.65 23.36
CA THR A 64 5.81 -1.22 23.66
C THR A 64 5.86 -0.35 22.41
N LEU A 65 6.18 -0.94 21.25
CA LEU A 65 6.16 -0.25 19.96
C LEU A 65 5.22 -0.97 18.98
N LEU A 66 4.14 -0.27 18.61
CA LEU A 66 3.21 -0.65 17.56
C LEU A 66 3.51 0.14 16.30
N LYS A 67 3.37 -0.48 15.13
CA LYS A 67 3.58 0.19 13.84
C LYS A 67 2.27 0.26 13.05
N ALA A 68 1.81 1.45 12.77
CA ALA A 68 0.69 1.72 11.86
C ALA A 68 1.22 1.76 10.42
N GLY A 69 1.28 0.59 9.79
CA GLY A 69 1.75 0.39 8.42
C GLY A 69 0.62 0.34 7.38
N VAL A 70 0.90 -0.33 6.26
CA VAL A 70 0.03 -0.34 5.08
C VAL A 70 -1.30 -1.05 5.34
N ILE A 71 -1.28 -2.18 6.05
CA ILE A 71 -2.50 -2.97 6.29
C ILE A 71 -3.41 -2.24 7.28
N TRP A 72 -2.83 -1.56 8.26
CA TRP A 72 -3.56 -0.71 9.19
C TRP A 72 -4.25 0.46 8.47
N SER A 73 -3.54 1.15 7.57
CA SER A 73 -4.11 2.25 6.79
C SER A 73 -5.21 1.75 5.83
N LEU A 74 -5.01 0.62 5.17
CA LEU A 74 -6.05 -0.02 4.35
C LEU A 74 -7.29 -0.36 5.19
N GLY A 75 -7.11 -0.88 6.40
CA GLY A 75 -8.21 -1.21 7.30
C GLY A 75 -9.05 0.01 7.67
N TRP A 76 -8.41 1.11 8.07
CA TRP A 76 -9.10 2.38 8.35
C TRP A 76 -9.72 3.01 7.10
N SER A 77 -9.09 2.89 5.93
CA SER A 77 -9.68 3.33 4.66
C SER A 77 -10.97 2.57 4.33
N MET A 78 -11.04 1.27 4.62
CA MET A 78 -12.29 0.50 4.48
C MET A 78 -13.36 0.99 5.46
N VAL A 79 -12.99 1.27 6.72
CA VAL A 79 -13.92 1.80 7.73
C VAL A 79 -14.45 3.18 7.30
N ALA A 80 -13.59 4.08 6.82
CA ALA A 80 -14.00 5.38 6.28
C ALA A 80 -14.91 5.23 5.06
N LEU A 81 -14.56 4.33 4.13
CA LEU A 81 -15.37 4.05 2.95
C LEU A 81 -16.74 3.46 3.31
N ALA A 82 -16.88 2.75 4.44
CA ALA A 82 -18.17 2.26 4.93
C ALA A 82 -19.18 3.40 5.19
N LEU A 83 -18.70 4.58 5.58
CA LEU A 83 -19.51 5.80 5.72
C LEU A 83 -19.76 6.44 4.35
N LEU A 84 -18.73 6.49 3.49
CA LEU A 84 -18.83 7.13 2.18
C LEU A 84 -19.71 6.37 1.18
N VAL A 85 -19.87 5.05 1.31
CA VAL A 85 -20.72 4.20 0.44
C VAL A 85 -22.20 4.64 0.44
N TRP A 86 -22.65 5.35 1.47
CA TRP A 86 -23.99 5.91 1.54
C TRP A 86 -24.20 7.03 0.52
N LEU A 87 -23.14 7.78 0.19
CA LEU A 87 -23.14 8.85 -0.78
C LEU A 87 -23.20 8.31 -2.23
N PRO A 88 -23.61 9.13 -3.21
CA PRO A 88 -23.46 8.80 -4.62
C PRO A 88 -21.98 8.59 -4.97
N ALA A 89 -21.66 7.59 -5.80
CA ALA A 89 -20.27 7.27 -6.16
C ALA A 89 -19.49 8.45 -6.77
N ARG A 90 -20.19 9.38 -7.45
CA ARG A 90 -19.59 10.63 -7.95
C ARG A 90 -19.08 11.54 -6.82
N LEU A 91 -19.84 11.65 -5.72
CA LEU A 91 -19.42 12.45 -4.57
C LEU A 91 -18.25 11.79 -3.84
N VAL A 92 -18.26 10.45 -3.73
CA VAL A 92 -17.10 9.70 -3.19
C VAL A 92 -15.85 9.93 -4.02
N LEU A 93 -15.98 9.96 -5.36
CA LEU A 93 -14.87 10.30 -6.26
C LEU A 93 -14.35 11.72 -6.00
N ILE A 94 -15.25 12.71 -5.92
CA ILE A 94 -14.87 14.11 -5.69
C ILE A 94 -14.15 14.27 -4.35
N LEU A 95 -14.66 13.66 -3.28
CA LEU A 95 -14.02 13.68 -1.96
C LEU A 95 -12.65 12.97 -2.00
N GLY A 96 -12.57 11.83 -2.70
CA GLY A 96 -11.33 11.11 -2.95
C GLY A 96 -10.26 11.99 -3.61
N LEU A 97 -10.62 12.62 -4.72
CA LEU A 97 -9.75 13.53 -5.45
C LEU A 97 -9.40 14.78 -4.63
N ALA A 98 -10.33 15.35 -3.86
CA ALA A 98 -10.06 16.48 -2.99
C ALA A 98 -9.03 16.14 -1.91
N MET A 99 -9.11 14.95 -1.30
CA MET A 99 -8.10 14.47 -0.35
C MET A 99 -6.74 14.31 -1.03
N ILE A 100 -6.66 13.67 -2.21
CA ILE A 100 -5.39 13.45 -2.93
C ILE A 100 -4.77 14.77 -3.42
N LEU A 101 -5.59 15.64 -4.02
CA LEU A 101 -5.11 16.87 -4.63
C LEU A 101 -4.84 17.97 -3.60
N GLY A 102 -5.51 17.94 -2.44
CA GLY A 102 -5.47 19.02 -1.46
C GLY A 102 -4.64 18.74 -0.22
N HIS A 103 -4.33 17.49 0.12
CA HIS A 103 -3.66 17.22 1.40
C HIS A 103 -2.26 17.83 1.50
N ASN A 104 -1.52 17.98 0.39
CA ASN A 104 -0.19 18.62 0.45
C ASN A 104 -0.26 20.12 0.81
N LEU A 105 -1.43 20.77 0.67
CA LEU A 105 -1.63 22.14 1.17
C LEU A 105 -1.56 22.20 2.72
N LEU A 106 -1.72 21.05 3.38
CA LEU A 106 -1.71 20.93 4.83
C LEU A 106 -0.31 20.57 5.37
N ASP A 107 0.69 20.37 4.50
CA ASP A 107 2.06 19.99 4.88
C ASP A 107 2.77 21.04 5.75
N GLY A 108 2.32 22.30 5.71
CA GLY A 108 2.82 23.37 6.58
C GLY A 108 2.29 23.32 8.03
N LEU A 109 1.33 22.44 8.34
CA LEU A 109 0.73 22.31 9.68
C LEU A 109 1.40 21.16 10.44
N ALA A 110 2.23 21.49 11.42
CA ALA A 110 2.92 20.49 12.23
C ALA A 110 1.97 19.89 13.29
N PRO A 111 2.14 18.62 13.68
CA PRO A 111 1.36 18.04 14.77
C PRO A 111 1.40 18.85 16.07
N ALA A 112 2.53 19.50 16.37
CA ALA A 112 2.70 20.36 17.54
C ALA A 112 1.70 21.53 17.58
N ASP A 113 1.26 22.03 16.43
CA ASP A 113 0.34 23.17 16.31
C ASP A 113 -1.07 22.84 16.85
N PHE A 114 -1.39 21.55 16.99
CA PHE A 114 -2.69 21.06 17.44
C PHE A 114 -2.75 20.72 18.94
N GLY A 115 -1.65 20.90 19.69
CA GLY A 115 -1.59 20.66 21.14
C GLY A 115 -2.09 19.27 21.53
N ARG A 116 -3.20 19.18 22.29
CA ARG A 116 -3.81 17.91 22.69
C ARG A 116 -4.27 17.01 21.53
N PHE A 117 -4.47 17.58 20.34
CA PHE A 117 -4.87 16.86 19.14
C PHE A 117 -3.68 16.50 18.22
N ALA A 118 -2.44 16.74 18.67
CA ALA A 118 -1.23 16.41 17.91
C ALA A 118 -1.23 14.95 17.43
N GLY A 119 -1.56 14.00 18.31
CA GLY A 119 -1.63 12.58 17.96
C GLY A 119 -2.68 12.28 16.88
N LEU A 120 -3.83 12.97 16.90
CA LEU A 120 -4.86 12.84 15.87
C LEU A 120 -4.35 13.37 14.53
N TRP A 121 -3.66 14.52 14.52
CA TRP A 121 -3.07 15.06 13.30
C TRP A 121 -1.96 14.17 12.74
N THR A 122 -1.12 13.59 13.60
CA THR A 122 -0.13 12.58 13.20
C THR A 122 -0.80 11.35 12.57
N VAL A 123 -1.96 10.92 13.07
CA VAL A 123 -2.71 9.80 12.48
C VAL A 123 -3.33 10.16 11.14
N LEU A 124 -3.88 11.37 11.01
CA LEU A 124 -4.62 11.78 9.82
C LEU A 124 -3.71 12.23 8.67
N HIS A 125 -2.64 12.97 8.96
CA HIS A 125 -1.84 13.65 7.96
C HIS A 125 -0.33 13.52 8.17
N GLY A 126 0.15 13.53 9.42
CA GLY A 126 1.59 13.48 9.73
C GLY A 126 2.20 12.06 9.80
N THR A 127 3.46 11.99 10.21
CA THR A 127 4.14 10.74 10.61
C THR A 127 4.80 10.94 11.96
N GLY A 128 5.09 9.84 12.67
CA GLY A 128 5.80 9.88 13.94
C GLY A 128 5.17 9.04 15.04
N TYR A 129 5.59 9.29 16.28
CA TYR A 129 5.17 8.52 17.44
C TYR A 129 3.99 9.18 18.14
N VAL A 130 2.93 8.41 18.35
CA VAL A 130 1.75 8.80 19.13
C VAL A 130 1.74 7.96 20.42
N PRO A 131 1.77 8.60 21.61
CA PRO A 131 1.59 7.87 22.86
C PRO A 131 0.17 7.31 22.95
N LEU A 132 0.02 6.04 23.30
CA LEU A 132 -1.28 5.39 23.45
C LEU A 132 -1.66 5.24 24.93
N PHE A 133 -0.98 4.35 25.65
CA PHE A 133 -1.20 4.07 27.07
C PHE A 133 0.07 3.54 27.72
N GLY A 134 0.38 4.01 28.93
CA GLY A 134 1.66 3.68 29.59
C GLY A 134 2.85 3.99 28.68
N ASP A 135 3.76 3.01 28.54
CA ASP A 135 4.94 3.10 27.67
C ASP A 135 4.67 2.71 26.21
N VAL A 136 3.43 2.35 25.86
CA VAL A 136 3.06 1.92 24.50
C VAL A 136 2.97 3.12 23.56
N ARG A 137 3.74 3.07 22.48
CA ARG A 137 3.79 4.08 21.42
C ARG A 137 3.36 3.49 20.08
N LEU A 138 2.60 4.25 19.31
CA LEU A 138 2.22 3.95 17.94
C LEU A 138 3.08 4.77 16.97
N LEU A 139 3.93 4.10 16.20
CA LEU A 139 4.64 4.70 15.08
C LEU A 139 3.72 4.73 13.85
N VAL A 140 3.23 5.92 13.50
CA VAL A 140 2.42 6.17 12.31
C VAL A 140 3.34 6.45 11.12
N VAL A 141 3.27 5.58 10.12
CA VAL A 141 4.01 5.71 8.85
C VAL A 141 3.05 5.94 7.67
N TYR A 142 1.80 5.50 7.79
CA TYR A 142 0.77 5.62 6.74
C TYR A 142 -0.39 6.53 7.21
N PRO A 143 -0.26 7.86 7.13
CA PRO A 143 -1.32 8.80 7.53
C PRO A 143 -2.60 8.63 6.71
N LEU A 144 -3.76 8.71 7.36
CA LEU A 144 -5.00 8.21 6.80
C LEU A 144 -5.58 9.01 5.63
N ILE A 145 -5.52 10.35 5.66
CA ILE A 145 -6.19 11.21 4.66
C ILE A 145 -5.86 10.81 3.21
N PRO A 146 -4.59 10.75 2.79
CA PRO A 146 -4.30 10.44 1.39
C PRO A 146 -4.68 9.00 1.02
N TRP A 147 -4.55 8.03 1.93
CA TRP A 147 -4.92 6.64 1.65
C TRP A 147 -6.43 6.41 1.59
N ILE A 148 -7.21 7.11 2.41
CA ILE A 148 -8.68 7.16 2.29
C ILE A 148 -9.04 7.78 0.94
N GLY A 149 -8.35 8.85 0.55
CA GLY A 149 -8.49 9.50 -0.75
C GLY A 149 -8.31 8.54 -1.93
N ILE A 150 -7.21 7.78 -1.95
CA ILE A 150 -6.90 6.80 -3.00
C ILE A 150 -7.96 5.70 -3.08
N MET A 151 -8.38 5.13 -1.95
CA MET A 151 -9.42 4.09 -1.94
C MET A 151 -10.79 4.64 -2.38
N ALA A 152 -11.16 5.84 -1.93
CA ALA A 152 -12.40 6.52 -2.32
C ALA A 152 -12.41 6.86 -3.82
N ALA A 153 -11.28 7.33 -4.36
CA ALA A 153 -11.11 7.55 -5.80
C ALA A 153 -11.30 6.24 -6.58
N GLY A 154 -10.72 5.14 -6.12
CA GLY A 154 -10.93 3.80 -6.69
C GLY A 154 -12.40 3.37 -6.70
N TYR A 155 -13.12 3.57 -5.58
CA TYR A 155 -14.55 3.29 -5.50
C TYR A 155 -15.36 4.14 -6.48
N GLY A 156 -15.07 5.44 -6.55
CA GLY A 156 -15.72 6.38 -7.48
C GLY A 156 -15.46 6.06 -8.95
N CYS A 157 -14.22 5.70 -9.29
CA CYS A 157 -13.82 5.24 -10.62
C CYS A 157 -14.52 3.94 -11.04
N GLY A 158 -15.13 3.20 -10.11
CA GLY A 158 -16.00 2.08 -10.44
C GLY A 158 -17.17 2.43 -11.35
N LEU A 159 -17.57 3.71 -11.44
CA LEU A 159 -18.52 4.18 -12.45
C LEU A 159 -18.07 3.89 -13.88
N ALA A 160 -16.76 3.85 -14.16
CA ALA A 160 -16.21 3.53 -15.47
C ALA A 160 -16.54 2.11 -15.93
N LEU A 161 -16.87 1.20 -15.02
CA LEU A 161 -17.26 -0.18 -15.34
C LEU A 161 -18.62 -0.27 -16.06
N LYS A 162 -19.39 0.82 -16.07
CA LYS A 162 -20.63 0.94 -16.85
C LYS A 162 -20.38 1.32 -18.31
N TRP A 163 -19.17 1.74 -18.65
CA TRP A 163 -18.80 2.03 -20.04
C TRP A 163 -18.53 0.73 -20.79
N ASP A 164 -18.78 0.77 -22.10
CA ASP A 164 -18.36 -0.27 -23.02
C ASP A 164 -16.84 -0.46 -22.96
N GLN A 165 -16.39 -1.68 -23.23
CA GLN A 165 -14.99 -2.05 -23.02
C GLN A 165 -14.01 -1.18 -23.81
N ALA A 166 -14.31 -0.89 -25.09
CA ALA A 166 -13.44 -0.06 -25.93
C ALA A 166 -13.32 1.38 -25.39
N ASP A 167 -14.46 1.99 -25.05
CA ASP A 167 -14.53 3.32 -24.44
C ASP A 167 -13.80 3.35 -23.09
N ARG A 168 -13.97 2.31 -22.28
CA ARG A 168 -13.33 2.18 -20.98
C ARG A 168 -11.81 2.10 -21.11
N GLN A 169 -11.29 1.26 -21.98
CA GLN A 169 -9.86 1.16 -22.26
C GLN A 169 -9.28 2.51 -22.69
N GLN A 170 -9.89 3.17 -23.68
CA GLN A 170 -9.40 4.43 -24.21
C GLN A 170 -9.39 5.52 -23.13
N ARG A 171 -10.50 5.69 -22.40
CA ARG A 171 -10.62 6.74 -21.37
C ARG A 171 -9.68 6.49 -20.20
N VAL A 172 -9.59 5.24 -19.71
CA VAL A 172 -8.69 4.90 -18.60
C VAL A 172 -7.23 5.09 -19.00
N PHE A 173 -6.86 4.75 -20.24
CA PHE A 173 -5.53 5.03 -20.77
C PHE A 173 -5.24 6.53 -20.84
N LEU A 174 -6.17 7.33 -21.37
CA LEU A 174 -6.01 8.79 -21.46
C LEU A 174 -5.92 9.45 -20.08
N ILE A 175 -6.68 8.97 -19.10
CA ILE A 175 -6.58 9.45 -17.70
C ILE A 175 -5.19 9.10 -17.14
N GLY A 176 -4.72 7.87 -17.32
CA GLY A 176 -3.39 7.46 -16.87
C GLY A 176 -2.25 8.27 -17.53
N LEU A 177 -2.39 8.55 -18.83
CA LEU A 177 -1.47 9.40 -19.57
C LEU A 177 -1.51 10.84 -19.05
N ALA A 178 -2.70 11.41 -18.85
CA ALA A 178 -2.86 12.75 -18.30
C ALA A 178 -2.26 12.89 -16.90
N MET A 179 -2.43 11.87 -16.03
CA MET A 179 -1.80 11.83 -14.71
C MET A 179 -0.27 11.76 -14.79
N THR A 180 0.27 10.99 -15.74
CA THR A 180 1.71 10.88 -15.96
C THR A 180 2.30 12.20 -16.46
N ILE A 181 1.62 12.88 -17.39
CA ILE A 181 2.00 14.21 -17.85
C ILE A 181 1.91 15.21 -16.69
N ALA A 182 0.82 15.19 -15.91
CA ALA A 182 0.65 16.04 -14.75
C ALA A 182 1.77 15.83 -13.72
N PHE A 183 2.21 14.59 -13.49
CA PHE A 183 3.38 14.31 -12.66
C PHE A 183 4.62 15.04 -13.19
N VAL A 184 4.95 14.88 -14.47
CA VAL A 184 6.14 15.52 -15.06
C VAL A 184 6.07 17.04 -14.96
N VAL A 185 4.91 17.64 -15.23
CA VAL A 185 4.71 19.09 -15.15
C VAL A 185 4.82 19.59 -13.70
N ILE A 186 4.05 19.01 -12.78
CA ILE A 186 4.04 19.42 -11.37
C ILE A 186 5.42 19.23 -10.74
N ARG A 187 6.05 18.06 -10.98
CA ARG A 187 7.39 17.77 -10.47
C ARG A 187 8.43 18.66 -11.12
N GLY A 188 8.32 18.96 -12.41
CA GLY A 188 9.21 19.89 -13.13
C GLY A 188 9.16 21.33 -12.61
N LEU A 189 7.98 21.82 -12.24
CA LEU A 189 7.81 23.13 -11.61
C LEU A 189 8.38 23.19 -10.18
N ASN A 190 8.56 22.04 -9.54
CA ASN A 190 9.26 21.86 -8.26
C ASN A 190 8.69 22.68 -7.08
N GLY A 191 7.40 23.03 -7.12
CA GLY A 191 6.74 23.86 -6.11
C GLY A 191 5.70 23.12 -5.27
N TYR A 192 4.69 22.53 -5.90
CA TYR A 192 3.58 21.84 -5.22
C TYR A 192 3.61 20.34 -5.47
N GLY A 193 3.00 19.56 -4.57
CA GLY A 193 2.71 18.14 -4.76
C GLY A 193 3.78 17.19 -4.23
N ASP A 194 4.91 17.71 -3.77
CA ASP A 194 5.91 16.97 -2.99
C ASP A 194 6.60 17.92 -2.01
N PRO A 195 6.74 17.56 -0.71
CA PRO A 195 7.39 18.43 0.28
C PRO A 195 8.91 18.51 0.08
N HIS A 196 9.51 17.62 -0.72
CA HIS A 196 10.94 17.59 -0.98
C HIS A 196 11.22 17.98 -2.44
N PRO A 197 11.61 19.25 -2.70
CA PRO A 197 12.02 19.69 -4.03
C PRO A 197 13.17 18.83 -4.56
N TRP A 198 13.12 18.46 -5.84
CA TRP A 198 14.26 17.81 -6.47
C TRP A 198 15.37 18.83 -6.74
N ALA A 199 16.60 18.34 -6.83
CA ALA A 199 17.79 19.14 -7.09
C ALA A 199 18.73 18.42 -8.08
N THR A 200 19.40 19.21 -8.91
CA THR A 200 20.45 18.72 -9.80
C THR A 200 21.58 18.08 -9.01
N GLN A 201 21.98 16.88 -9.42
CA GLN A 201 23.07 16.11 -8.85
C GLN A 201 24.30 16.15 -9.78
N PRO A 202 25.52 15.90 -9.28
CA PRO A 202 26.72 15.84 -10.13
C PRO A 202 26.62 14.84 -11.28
N ASP A 203 25.93 13.72 -11.06
CA ASP A 203 25.64 12.72 -12.09
C ASP A 203 24.22 12.97 -12.66
N PRO A 204 24.06 13.05 -13.99
CA PRO A 204 22.74 13.16 -14.62
C PRO A 204 21.77 12.05 -14.20
N LEU A 205 22.26 10.83 -13.99
CA LEU A 205 21.46 9.70 -13.54
C LEU A 205 20.90 9.95 -12.15
N PHE A 206 21.72 10.42 -11.21
CA PHE A 206 21.26 10.75 -9.86
C PHE A 206 20.29 11.94 -9.87
N THR A 207 20.39 12.85 -10.84
CA THR A 207 19.38 13.91 -11.04
C THR A 207 18.02 13.32 -11.42
N VAL A 208 17.98 12.40 -12.38
CA VAL A 208 16.73 11.69 -12.76
C VAL A 208 16.18 10.89 -11.58
N LEU A 209 17.05 10.24 -10.79
CA LEU A 209 16.62 9.50 -9.61
C LEU A 209 16.05 10.41 -8.53
N ASN A 210 16.64 11.58 -8.32
CA ASN A 210 16.14 12.56 -7.37
C ASN A 210 14.80 13.16 -7.82
N PHE A 211 14.62 13.36 -9.14
CA PHE A 211 13.33 13.75 -9.73
C PHE A 211 12.24 12.72 -9.42
N LEU A 212 12.54 11.42 -9.54
CA LEU A 212 11.62 10.30 -9.24
C LEU A 212 11.48 9.97 -7.75
N ALA A 213 12.32 10.54 -6.89
CA ALA A 213 12.30 10.30 -5.45
C ALA A 213 11.23 11.17 -4.77
N CYS A 214 9.96 10.80 -4.96
CA CYS A 214 8.83 11.46 -4.32
C CYS A 214 8.57 10.91 -2.91
N GLU A 215 8.02 11.76 -2.05
CA GLU A 215 7.68 11.44 -0.68
C GLU A 215 6.57 10.38 -0.61
N LYS A 216 6.85 9.31 0.14
CA LYS A 216 5.97 8.16 0.28
C LYS A 216 5.18 8.19 1.60
N TYR A 217 5.75 8.84 2.62
CA TYR A 217 5.21 8.83 3.98
C TYR A 217 5.29 10.24 4.60
N PRO A 218 4.25 11.08 4.47
CA PRO A 218 2.95 10.84 3.82
C PRO A 218 3.03 10.66 2.31
N VAL A 219 2.09 9.95 1.69
CA VAL A 219 2.13 9.75 0.23
C VAL A 219 1.78 11.05 -0.48
N SER A 220 2.73 11.63 -1.22
CA SER A 220 2.55 12.93 -1.88
C SER A 220 1.72 12.84 -3.16
N LEU A 221 1.14 13.96 -3.61
CA LEU A 221 0.45 14.05 -4.90
C LEU A 221 1.36 13.60 -6.05
N SER A 222 2.61 14.05 -6.07
CA SER A 222 3.59 13.66 -7.09
C SER A 222 3.83 12.14 -7.06
N TYR A 223 3.94 11.55 -5.87
CA TYR A 223 4.05 10.09 -5.73
C TYR A 223 2.80 9.37 -6.28
N VAL A 224 1.59 9.87 -5.98
CA VAL A 224 0.33 9.29 -6.50
C VAL A 224 0.28 9.39 -8.02
N LEU A 225 0.59 10.54 -8.62
CA LEU A 225 0.56 10.72 -10.07
C LEU A 225 1.61 9.85 -10.77
N MET A 226 2.84 9.80 -10.24
CA MET A 226 3.94 8.98 -10.75
C MET A 226 3.59 7.49 -10.78
N THR A 227 2.86 7.01 -9.78
CA THR A 227 2.53 5.58 -9.63
C THR A 227 1.20 5.21 -10.28
N MET A 228 0.14 5.98 -10.05
CA MET A 228 -1.20 5.67 -10.55
C MET A 228 -1.36 5.94 -12.04
N GLY A 229 -0.64 6.91 -12.62
CA GLY A 229 -0.71 7.19 -14.06
C GLY A 229 -0.35 5.95 -14.90
N PRO A 230 0.87 5.39 -14.75
CA PRO A 230 1.24 4.16 -15.44
C PRO A 230 0.42 2.94 -15.00
N ALA A 231 -0.01 2.86 -13.74
CA ALA A 231 -0.87 1.76 -13.29
C ALA A 231 -2.23 1.75 -14.02
N LEU A 232 -2.83 2.92 -14.29
CA LEU A 232 -4.08 3.02 -15.06
C LEU A 232 -3.86 2.70 -16.55
N MET A 233 -2.75 3.13 -17.15
CA MET A 233 -2.41 2.75 -18.53
C MET A 233 -2.22 1.23 -18.65
N LEU A 234 -1.55 0.60 -17.68
CA LEU A 234 -1.43 -0.85 -17.60
C LEU A 234 -2.78 -1.52 -17.40
N LEU A 235 -3.64 -0.99 -16.52
CA LEU A 235 -4.99 -1.50 -16.31
C LEU A 235 -5.81 -1.47 -17.61
N ALA A 236 -5.74 -0.39 -18.38
CA ALA A 236 -6.38 -0.29 -19.68
C ALA A 236 -5.83 -1.33 -20.67
N ALA A 237 -4.52 -1.57 -20.71
CA ALA A 237 -3.90 -2.59 -21.56
C ALA A 237 -4.24 -4.04 -21.14
N LEU A 238 -4.63 -4.25 -19.87
CA LEU A 238 -5.04 -5.54 -19.33
C LEU A 238 -6.56 -5.76 -19.38
N ASP A 239 -7.35 -4.73 -19.65
CA ASP A 239 -8.81 -4.80 -19.71
C ASP A 239 -9.32 -5.47 -21.01
N ARG A 240 -8.92 -6.72 -21.26
CA ARG A 240 -9.24 -7.50 -22.47
C ARG A 240 -9.84 -8.87 -22.11
N PRO A 241 -10.65 -9.49 -22.99
CA PRO A 241 -11.33 -10.74 -22.68
C PRO A 241 -10.36 -11.91 -22.41
N ASN A 242 -9.26 -11.94 -23.16
CA ASN A 242 -8.25 -13.00 -23.08
C ASN A 242 -6.88 -12.39 -22.79
N LEU A 243 -6.34 -12.69 -21.61
CA LEU A 243 -4.97 -12.33 -21.26
C LEU A 243 -3.98 -13.38 -21.77
N PRO A 244 -2.74 -12.98 -22.12
CA PRO A 244 -1.70 -13.92 -22.54
C PRO A 244 -1.40 -14.98 -21.47
N THR A 245 -1.04 -16.19 -21.89
CA THR A 245 -0.76 -17.33 -20.99
C THR A 245 0.33 -17.04 -19.94
N PHE A 246 1.32 -16.19 -20.27
CA PHE A 246 2.39 -15.82 -19.33
C PHE A 246 1.88 -15.06 -18.08
N THR A 247 0.66 -14.52 -18.12
CA THR A 247 0.04 -13.81 -16.99
C THR A 247 -0.61 -14.75 -15.97
N ARG A 248 -0.79 -16.04 -16.30
CA ARG A 248 -1.45 -17.02 -15.42
C ARG A 248 -0.79 -17.17 -14.04
N PRO A 249 0.55 -17.18 -13.91
CA PRO A 249 1.17 -17.19 -12.59
C PRO A 249 0.82 -15.97 -11.73
N LEU A 250 0.62 -14.80 -12.37
CA LEU A 250 0.27 -13.56 -11.67
C LEU A 250 -1.16 -13.60 -11.10
N ASP A 251 -2.08 -14.27 -11.81
CA ASP A 251 -3.46 -14.50 -11.33
C ASP A 251 -3.48 -15.30 -10.02
N ILE A 252 -2.58 -16.28 -9.85
CA ILE A 252 -2.49 -17.05 -8.61
C ILE A 252 -2.20 -16.13 -7.42
N PHE A 253 -1.17 -15.27 -7.53
CA PHE A 253 -0.87 -14.30 -6.48
C PHE A 253 -2.00 -13.28 -6.29
N GLY A 254 -2.62 -12.84 -7.38
CA GLY A 254 -3.75 -11.89 -7.34
C GLY A 254 -5.01 -12.42 -6.65
N ARG A 255 -5.22 -13.74 -6.61
CA ARG A 255 -6.36 -14.36 -5.90
C ARG A 255 -6.14 -14.45 -4.38
N VAL A 256 -4.89 -14.51 -3.94
CA VAL A 256 -4.51 -14.71 -2.53
C VAL A 256 -3.40 -13.75 -2.06
N PRO A 257 -3.50 -12.44 -2.36
CA PRO A 257 -2.40 -11.49 -2.14
C PRO A 257 -2.07 -11.33 -0.65
N PHE A 258 -3.09 -11.42 0.21
CA PHE A 258 -2.92 -11.30 1.65
C PHE A 258 -2.17 -12.50 2.26
N LEU A 259 -2.43 -13.72 1.78
CA LEU A 259 -1.66 -14.90 2.18
C LEU A 259 -0.17 -14.72 1.84
N PHE A 260 0.13 -14.28 0.61
CA PHE A 260 1.50 -13.98 0.21
C PHE A 260 2.12 -12.93 1.13
N TYR A 261 1.38 -11.85 1.42
CA TYR A 261 1.82 -10.79 2.31
C TYR A 261 2.13 -11.30 3.73
N VAL A 262 1.32 -12.19 4.29
CA VAL A 262 1.58 -12.71 5.65
C VAL A 262 2.76 -13.69 5.65
N LEU A 263 2.90 -14.55 4.62
CA LEU A 263 3.91 -15.60 4.59
C LEU A 263 5.30 -15.15 4.13
N HIS A 264 5.40 -14.11 3.30
CA HIS A 264 6.72 -13.65 2.83
C HIS A 264 7.56 -13.06 3.96
N LEU A 265 6.95 -12.45 4.99
CA LEU A 265 7.67 -11.89 6.14
C LEU A 265 8.44 -12.97 6.93
N PRO A 266 7.80 -14.04 7.45
CA PRO A 266 8.52 -15.10 8.15
C PRO A 266 9.44 -15.90 7.24
N LEU A 267 9.11 -16.09 5.97
CA LEU A 267 10.01 -16.77 5.05
C LEU A 267 11.30 -15.96 4.83
N LEU A 268 11.19 -14.66 4.52
CA LEU A 268 12.35 -13.80 4.34
C LEU A 268 13.16 -13.66 5.63
N HIS A 269 12.50 -13.58 6.79
CA HIS A 269 13.19 -13.56 8.06
C HIS A 269 13.94 -14.87 8.33
N ALA A 270 13.32 -16.03 8.09
CA ALA A 270 13.99 -17.32 8.23
C ALA A 270 15.19 -17.45 7.28
N MET A 271 15.06 -16.96 6.05
CA MET A 271 16.18 -16.90 5.09
C MET A 271 17.30 -15.98 5.58
N ALA A 272 16.97 -14.82 6.16
CA ALA A 272 17.94 -13.91 6.75
C ALA A 272 18.66 -14.54 7.96
N VAL A 273 17.93 -15.23 8.84
CA VAL A 273 18.51 -15.98 9.98
C VAL A 273 19.44 -17.08 9.48
N ALA A 274 19.02 -17.87 8.49
CA ALA A 274 19.84 -18.94 7.91
C ALA A 274 21.13 -18.39 7.29
N TRP A 275 21.05 -17.28 6.55
CA TRP A 275 22.22 -16.63 5.98
C TRP A 275 23.13 -16.03 7.06
N SER A 276 22.57 -15.33 8.04
CA SER A 276 23.34 -14.69 9.12
C SER A 276 24.03 -15.73 10.01
N THR A 277 23.35 -16.82 10.34
CA THR A 277 23.96 -17.93 11.10
C THR A 277 25.06 -18.63 10.30
N TRP A 278 24.87 -18.84 9.00
CA TRP A 278 25.92 -19.40 8.14
C TRP A 278 27.15 -18.46 8.01
N ARG A 279 26.94 -17.15 7.88
CA ARG A 279 28.01 -16.17 7.66
C ARG A 279 28.72 -15.74 8.95
N TYR A 280 27.97 -15.55 10.04
CA TYR A 280 28.45 -14.94 11.28
C TYR A 280 28.36 -15.87 12.51
N GLY A 281 27.83 -17.09 12.36
CA GLY A 281 27.66 -18.06 13.45
C GLY A 281 26.47 -17.79 14.39
N ALA A 282 25.84 -16.62 14.30
CA ALA A 282 24.68 -16.22 15.11
C ALA A 282 23.80 -15.22 14.35
N ALA A 283 22.60 -14.94 14.87
CA ALA A 283 21.70 -13.90 14.32
C ALA A 283 20.82 -13.15 15.37
N PRO A 284 21.29 -12.88 16.61
CA PRO A 284 20.44 -12.29 17.65
C PRO A 284 19.90 -10.89 17.31
N TRP A 285 20.60 -10.13 16.47
CA TRP A 285 20.17 -8.78 16.04
C TRP A 285 18.90 -8.77 15.21
N LEU A 286 18.55 -9.88 14.55
CA LEU A 286 17.32 -9.99 13.77
C LEU A 286 16.06 -10.01 14.67
N PHE A 287 16.21 -10.28 15.97
CA PHE A 287 15.11 -10.36 16.94
C PHE A 287 14.97 -9.10 17.82
N ALA A 288 15.82 -8.09 17.62
CA ALA A 288 15.84 -6.87 18.43
C ALA A 288 14.66 -5.92 18.13
N ASN A 289 14.30 -5.07 19.11
CA ASN A 289 13.25 -4.06 18.98
C ASN A 289 13.81 -2.64 19.27
N PRO A 290 13.93 -1.75 18.27
CA PRO A 290 13.78 -1.97 16.83
C PRO A 290 14.94 -2.79 16.23
N PRO A 291 14.76 -3.42 15.05
CA PRO A 291 15.83 -4.10 14.34
C PRO A 291 16.87 -3.05 13.90
N GLY A 292 18.00 -2.95 14.60
CA GLY A 292 18.88 -1.78 14.43
C GLY A 292 20.14 -1.72 15.30
N GLY A 293 20.06 -2.16 16.55
CA GLY A 293 21.10 -1.80 17.53
C GLY A 293 22.47 -2.46 17.32
N ASN A 294 22.50 -3.73 16.90
CA ASN A 294 23.68 -4.59 17.01
C ASN A 294 23.98 -5.38 15.72
N TRP A 295 23.90 -4.75 14.55
CA TRP A 295 24.29 -5.41 13.31
C TRP A 295 25.79 -5.69 13.29
N PRO A 296 26.26 -6.79 12.68
CA PRO A 296 27.68 -6.99 12.39
C PRO A 296 28.24 -5.80 11.62
N HIS A 297 29.44 -5.34 11.97
CA HIS A 297 30.06 -4.17 11.35
C HIS A 297 30.31 -4.36 9.85
N ASP A 298 30.50 -5.60 9.38
CA ASP A 298 30.65 -5.98 7.99
C ASP A 298 29.36 -6.55 7.38
N PHE A 299 28.19 -6.22 7.94
CA PHE A 299 26.91 -6.59 7.36
C PHE A 299 26.69 -5.84 6.05
N HIS A 300 26.99 -6.50 4.94
CA HIS A 300 26.77 -6.01 3.59
C HIS A 300 25.81 -6.94 2.87
N TRP A 301 24.64 -6.42 2.51
CA TRP A 301 23.66 -7.12 1.69
C TRP A 301 23.53 -6.41 0.35
N ASP A 302 24.12 -6.98 -0.69
CA ASP A 302 24.18 -6.36 -2.01
C ASP A 302 22.91 -6.62 -2.85
N LEU A 303 22.83 -5.97 -4.01
CA LEU A 303 21.68 -6.11 -4.91
C LEU A 303 21.50 -7.56 -5.43
N PRO A 304 22.55 -8.27 -5.90
CA PRO A 304 22.43 -9.66 -6.29
C PRO A 304 21.83 -10.56 -5.21
N LEU A 305 22.31 -10.48 -3.96
CA LEU A 305 21.75 -11.26 -2.85
C LEU A 305 20.30 -10.87 -2.56
N THR A 306 19.98 -9.58 -2.61
CA THR A 306 18.59 -9.10 -2.44
C THR A 306 17.66 -9.71 -3.48
N TYR A 307 18.06 -9.67 -4.76
CA TYR A 307 17.27 -10.21 -5.86
C TYR A 307 17.18 -11.74 -5.80
N GLY A 308 18.27 -12.43 -5.44
CA GLY A 308 18.28 -13.88 -5.25
C GLY A 308 17.32 -14.31 -4.14
N ALA A 309 17.35 -13.64 -3.00
CA ALA A 309 16.44 -13.90 -1.89
C ALA A 309 14.98 -13.61 -2.27
N TRP A 310 14.72 -12.50 -2.98
CA TRP A 310 13.39 -12.16 -3.47
C TRP A 310 12.83 -13.21 -4.44
N VAL A 311 13.59 -13.59 -5.48
CA VAL A 311 13.19 -14.63 -6.45
C VAL A 311 12.93 -15.95 -5.73
N THR A 312 13.83 -16.35 -4.83
CA THR A 312 13.69 -17.58 -4.05
C THR A 312 12.40 -17.57 -3.21
N CYS A 313 12.12 -16.47 -2.51
CA CYS A 313 10.89 -16.31 -1.73
C CYS A 313 9.63 -16.43 -2.61
N VAL A 314 9.60 -15.76 -3.77
CA VAL A 314 8.48 -15.84 -4.72
C VAL A 314 8.26 -17.27 -5.22
N LEU A 315 9.34 -17.97 -5.59
CA LEU A 315 9.28 -19.34 -6.09
C LEU A 315 8.80 -20.33 -5.01
N LEU A 316 9.27 -20.19 -3.78
CA LEU A 316 8.86 -21.04 -2.65
C LEU A 316 7.39 -20.82 -2.25
N LEU A 317 6.90 -19.59 -2.33
CA LEU A 317 5.51 -19.28 -1.99
C LEU A 317 4.51 -19.59 -3.09
N TYR A 318 4.95 -19.66 -4.36
CA TYR A 318 4.06 -19.99 -5.48
C TYR A 318 3.20 -21.25 -5.28
N PRO A 319 3.73 -22.44 -4.91
CA PRO A 319 2.92 -23.64 -4.70
C PRO A 319 1.92 -23.48 -3.54
N VAL A 320 2.30 -22.76 -2.48
CA VAL A 320 1.44 -22.49 -1.32
C VAL A 320 0.27 -21.58 -1.71
N CYS A 321 0.56 -20.51 -2.45
CA CYS A 321 -0.45 -19.61 -2.99
C CYS A 321 -1.39 -20.33 -3.96
N ARG A 322 -0.87 -21.20 -4.83
CA ARG A 322 -1.69 -22.01 -5.75
C ARG A 322 -2.64 -22.93 -4.99
N TRP A 323 -2.12 -23.67 -4.01
CA TRP A 323 -2.91 -24.57 -3.17
C TRP A 323 -4.05 -23.82 -2.44
N PHE A 324 -3.74 -22.67 -1.85
CA PHE A 324 -4.75 -21.89 -1.13
C PHE A 324 -5.78 -21.25 -2.08
N ALA A 325 -5.35 -20.82 -3.27
CA ALA A 325 -6.26 -20.32 -4.30
C ALA A 325 -7.26 -21.40 -4.74
N ASP A 326 -6.80 -22.65 -4.89
CA ASP A 326 -7.67 -23.79 -5.20
C ASP A 326 -8.67 -24.05 -4.06
N ILE A 327 -8.24 -23.98 -2.80
CA ILE A 327 -9.14 -24.11 -1.63
C ILE A 327 -10.22 -23.03 -1.65
N LYS A 328 -9.83 -21.77 -1.84
CA LYS A 328 -10.74 -20.63 -1.87
C LYS A 328 -11.75 -20.70 -3.03
N SER A 329 -11.39 -21.39 -4.11
CA SER A 329 -12.31 -21.65 -5.23
C SER A 329 -13.38 -22.71 -4.91
N ARG A 330 -13.05 -23.68 -4.06
CA ARG A 330 -13.90 -24.84 -3.73
C ARG A 330 -14.76 -24.61 -2.49
N ARG A 331 -14.31 -23.76 -1.57
CA ARG A 331 -14.91 -23.55 -0.25
C ARG A 331 -15.42 -22.12 -0.08
N ARG A 332 -16.49 -21.96 0.71
CA ARG A 332 -17.13 -20.67 1.01
C ARG A 332 -17.21 -20.37 2.51
N ASP A 333 -16.28 -20.91 3.29
CA ASP A 333 -16.26 -20.66 4.73
C ASP A 333 -16.09 -19.16 5.04
N TRP A 334 -16.69 -18.71 6.14
CA TRP A 334 -16.75 -17.29 6.49
C TRP A 334 -15.34 -16.67 6.68
N TRP A 335 -14.39 -17.43 7.23
CA TRP A 335 -13.01 -16.99 7.51
C TRP A 335 -12.16 -16.82 6.26
N LEU A 336 -12.43 -17.57 5.18
CA LEU A 336 -11.76 -17.41 3.88
C LEU A 336 -12.04 -16.06 3.21
N SER A 337 -13.07 -15.37 3.69
CA SER A 337 -13.43 -14.04 3.22
C SER A 337 -12.59 -12.93 3.88
N TYR A 338 -11.86 -13.27 4.94
CA TYR A 338 -10.95 -12.41 5.71
C TYR A 338 -9.46 -12.68 5.43
N LEU A 339 -9.14 -13.67 4.57
CA LEU A 339 -7.81 -14.06 4.10
C LEU A 339 -7.70 -13.98 2.57
#